data_AF-A0A8T4I105-F1
#
_entry.id   AF-A0A8T4I105-F1
#
_cell.length_a   1.000
_cell.length_b   1.000
_cell.length_c   1.000
_cell.angle_alpha   90.00
_cell.angle_beta   90.00
_cell.angle_gamma   90.00
#
_symmetry.space_group_name_H-M   'P 1'
#
loop_
_entity.id
_entity.type
_entity.pdbx_description
1 polymer ?
#
loop_
_entity_poly.entity_id
_entity_poly.type
_entity_poly.pdbx_seq_one_letter_code
_entity_poly.pdbx_strand_id
1 'polypeptide(L)'
;GLRLHGFGVKTQGLSDYGPSLYSADSMAWSVDGRRNAPLPGHPHKNCANCPDWALAWRQRVLDAIEKGMTAPRQLSLLDLPP
;
A
#
# COMPACT_ATOMS: atom_id res chain seq x y z
N GLY A 1 17.95 -11.64 -9.57
CA GLY A 1 16.72 -11.06 -10.16
C GLY A 1 16.83 -9.54 -10.21
N LEU A 2 15.90 -8.87 -10.92
CA LEU A 2 15.80 -7.40 -10.99
C LEU A 2 15.24 -6.82 -9.68
N ARG A 3 15.69 -5.62 -9.28
CA ARG A 3 15.13 -4.88 -8.14
C ARG A 3 14.01 -3.97 -8.62
N LEU A 4 12.80 -4.51 -8.70
CA LEU A 4 11.63 -3.79 -9.22
C LEU A 4 11.06 -2.83 -8.19
N HIS A 5 10.80 -1.59 -8.61
CA HIS A 5 10.08 -0.59 -7.82
C HIS A 5 8.67 -0.39 -8.39
N GLY A 6 7.64 -0.56 -7.57
CA GLY A 6 6.24 -0.38 -7.94
C GLY A 6 5.70 0.99 -7.53
N PHE A 7 5.74 1.97 -8.44
CA PHE A 7 5.12 3.28 -8.22
C PHE A 7 3.62 3.24 -8.53
N GLY A 8 2.78 3.66 -7.59
CA GLY A 8 1.32 3.76 -7.81
C GLY A 8 0.58 2.43 -7.82
N VAL A 9 1.20 1.35 -7.31
CA VAL A 9 0.55 0.05 -7.15
C VAL A 9 -0.62 0.18 -6.18
N LYS A 10 -1.79 -0.33 -6.58
CA LYS A 10 -2.98 -0.38 -5.71
C LYS A 10 -2.72 -1.34 -4.54
N THR A 11 -3.36 -1.11 -3.40
CA THR A 11 -3.26 -2.00 -2.21
C THR A 11 -3.55 -3.47 -2.54
N GLN A 12 -4.52 -3.73 -3.42
CA GLN A 12 -4.79 -5.09 -3.91
C GLN A 12 -3.57 -5.69 -4.65
N GLY A 13 -2.89 -4.90 -5.48
CA GLY A 13 -1.67 -5.36 -6.15
C GLY A 13 -0.52 -5.63 -5.18
N LEU A 14 -0.41 -4.86 -4.09
CA LEU A 14 0.57 -5.13 -3.04
C LEU A 14 0.25 -6.43 -2.29
N SER A 15 -1.03 -6.74 -2.07
CA SER A 15 -1.48 -8.03 -1.54
C SER A 15 -1.14 -9.17 -2.50
N ASP A 16 -1.39 -8.99 -3.80
CA ASP A 16 -1.26 -10.07 -4.78
C ASP A 16 0.20 -10.32 -5.16
N TYR A 17 0.99 -9.30 -5.45
CA TYR A 17 2.35 -9.45 -5.99
C TYR A 17 3.40 -8.59 -5.28
N GLY A 18 3.09 -8.09 -4.07
CA GLY A 18 4.06 -7.39 -3.21
C GLY A 18 5.39 -8.12 -3.04
N PRO A 19 5.41 -9.46 -2.80
CA PRO A 19 6.66 -10.23 -2.69
C PRO A 19 7.55 -10.22 -3.94
N SER A 20 7.01 -9.87 -5.11
CA SER A 20 7.76 -9.77 -6.37
C SER A 20 8.40 -8.39 -6.57
N LEU A 21 8.14 -7.42 -5.68
CA LEU A 21 8.69 -6.07 -5.73
C LEU A 21 9.79 -5.90 -4.67
N TYR A 22 10.83 -5.14 -5.01
CA TYR A 22 11.85 -4.74 -4.05
C TYR A 22 11.37 -3.57 -3.18
N SER A 23 10.62 -2.64 -3.78
CA SER A 23 10.00 -1.53 -3.05
C SER A 23 8.75 -1.05 -3.80
N ALA A 24 7.88 -0.33 -3.10
CA ALA A 24 6.70 0.30 -3.68
C ALA A 24 6.35 1.55 -2.89
N ASP A 25 5.86 2.58 -3.58
CA ASP A 25 5.29 3.77 -2.96
C ASP A 25 4.17 4.37 -3.80
N SER A 26 3.47 5.33 -3.21
CA SER A 26 2.46 6.13 -3.90
C SER A 26 2.25 7.46 -3.20
N MET A 27 1.70 8.45 -3.91
CA MET A 27 1.18 9.69 -3.31
C MET A 27 -0.29 9.54 -2.85
N ALA A 28 -0.79 8.31 -2.72
CA ALA A 28 -2.22 8.06 -2.51
C ALA A 28 -2.72 8.64 -1.19
N TRP A 29 -1.94 8.55 -0.11
CA TRP A 29 -2.28 9.15 1.20
C TRP A 29 -2.48 10.67 1.12
N SER A 30 -1.64 11.37 0.35
CA SER A 30 -1.73 12.82 0.19
C SER A 30 -2.96 13.19 -0.65
N VAL A 31 -3.23 12.46 -1.73
CA VAL A 31 -4.41 12.67 -2.58
C VAL A 31 -5.70 12.41 -1.80
N ASP A 32 -5.74 11.33 -1.02
CA ASP A 32 -6.85 10.99 -0.12
C ASP A 32 -7.05 12.10 0.93
N GLY A 33 -5.98 12.55 1.56
CA GLY A 33 -6.01 13.65 2.53
C GLY A 33 -6.44 15.00 1.94
N ARG A 34 -6.29 15.24 0.63
CA ARG A 34 -6.83 16.44 -0.06
C ARG A 34 -8.33 16.37 -0.30
N ARG A 35 -8.87 15.17 -0.47
CA ARG A 35 -10.26 14.93 -0.92
C ARG A 35 -11.23 14.68 0.22
N ASN A 36 -10.72 14.39 1.42
CA ASN A 36 -11.53 14.15 2.61
C ASN A 36 -11.45 15.31 3.60
N ALA A 37 -12.43 15.38 4.50
CA ALA A 37 -12.39 16.30 5.62
C ALA A 37 -11.14 16.02 6.51
N PRO A 38 -10.54 17.06 7.11
CA PRO A 38 -9.50 16.87 8.11
C PRO A 38 -9.98 15.97 9.26
N LEU A 39 -9.04 15.28 9.90
CA LEU A 39 -9.32 14.55 11.13
C LEU A 39 -9.87 15.52 12.21
N PRO A 40 -10.78 15.04 13.10
CA PRO A 40 -11.27 15.86 14.20
C PRO A 40 -10.13 16.45 15.04
N GLY A 41 -10.21 17.74 15.32
CA GLY A 41 -9.17 18.46 16.08
C GLY A 41 -7.99 18.97 15.26
N HIS A 42 -7.92 18.67 13.96
CA HIS A 42 -6.83 19.18 13.11
C HIS A 42 -7.15 20.59 12.58
N PRO A 43 -6.24 21.59 12.75
CA PRO A 43 -6.50 22.98 12.39
C PRO A 43 -6.25 23.32 10.91
N HIS A 44 -5.66 22.41 10.13
CA HIS A 44 -5.31 22.63 8.73
C HIS A 44 -6.49 22.36 7.79
N LYS A 45 -6.49 23.03 6.62
CA LYS A 45 -7.56 22.90 5.59
C LYS A 45 -7.85 21.45 5.19
N ASN A 46 -6.80 20.63 5.09
CA ASN A 46 -6.90 19.22 4.72
C ASN A 46 -5.69 18.43 5.24
N CYS A 47 -5.79 17.11 5.26
CA CYS A 47 -4.76 16.20 5.81
C CYS A 47 -3.68 15.82 4.78
N ALA A 48 -3.51 16.56 3.69
CA ALA A 48 -2.65 16.18 2.56
C ALA A 48 -1.16 16.06 2.90
N ASN A 49 -0.71 16.71 3.97
CA ASN A 49 0.66 16.69 4.49
C ASN A 49 0.68 16.38 5.99
N CYS A 50 -0.39 15.75 6.49
CA CYS A 50 -0.56 15.46 7.91
C CYS A 50 0.12 14.12 8.27
N PRO A 51 1.02 14.08 9.28
CA PRO A 51 1.65 12.85 9.73
C PRO A 51 0.65 11.78 10.18
N ASP A 52 -0.38 12.16 10.94
CA ASP A 52 -1.37 11.20 11.46
C ASP A 52 -2.17 10.53 10.33
N TRP A 53 -2.52 11.30 9.29
CA TRP A 53 -3.18 10.75 8.10
C TRP A 53 -2.25 9.81 7.32
N ALA A 54 -0.99 10.20 7.14
CA ALA A 54 0.01 9.39 6.45
C ALA A 54 0.28 8.07 7.20
N LEU A 55 0.36 8.11 8.53
CA LEU A 55 0.55 6.93 9.37
C LEU A 55 -0.68 6.01 9.36
N ALA A 56 -1.89 6.57 9.44
CA ALA A 56 -3.11 5.80 9.29
C ALA A 56 -3.20 5.12 7.92
N TRP A 57 -2.84 5.83 6.84
CA TRP A 57 -2.76 5.24 5.50
C TRP A 57 -1.70 4.14 5.42
N ARG A 58 -0.51 4.37 5.98
CA ARG A 58 0.56 3.36 6.05
C ARG A 58 0.07 2.08 6.72
N GLN A 59 -0.69 2.17 7.81
CA GLN A 59 -1.24 0.99 8.48
C GLN A 59 -2.14 0.19 7.54
N ARG A 60 -3.06 0.85 6.82
CA ARG A 60 -3.92 0.18 5.82
C ARG A 60 -3.12 -0.55 4.74
N VAL A 61 -1.98 0.00 4.32
CA VAL A 61 -1.09 -0.62 3.33
C VAL A 61 -0.42 -1.87 3.92
N LEU A 62 0.07 -1.79 5.16
CA LEU A 62 0.67 -2.93 5.85
C LEU A 62 -0.34 -4.05 6.06
N ASP A 63 -1.56 -3.72 6.50
CA ASP A 63 -2.64 -4.69 6.70
C ASP A 63 -2.99 -5.41 5.39
N ALA A 64 -3.00 -4.69 4.26
CA ALA A 64 -3.25 -5.28 2.94
C ALA A 64 -2.11 -6.24 2.52
N ILE A 65 -0.86 -5.87 2.79
CA ILE A 65 0.30 -6.74 2.50
C ILE A 65 0.25 -7.99 3.38
N GLU A 66 0.01 -7.83 4.68
CA GLU A 66 -0.08 -8.96 5.61
C GLU A 66 -1.20 -9.92 5.23
N LYS A 67 -2.36 -9.40 4.84
CA LYS A 67 -3.47 -10.21 4.31
C LYS A 67 -3.05 -11.01 3.07
N GLY A 68 -2.32 -10.40 2.14
CA GLY A 68 -1.83 -11.06 0.93
C GLY A 68 -0.77 -12.13 1.21
N MET A 69 0.12 -11.86 2.18
CA MET A 69 1.18 -12.80 2.59
C MET A 69 0.64 -14.02 3.34
N THR A 70 -0.47 -13.87 4.07
CA THR A 70 -1.08 -14.96 4.84
C THR A 70 -2.15 -15.73 4.07
N ALA A 71 -2.68 -15.16 2.98
CA ALA A 71 -3.68 -15.83 2.15
C ALA A 71 -3.05 -17.02 1.39
N PRO A 72 -3.77 -18.16 1.30
CA PRO A 72 -3.33 -19.27 0.45
C PRO A 72 -3.33 -18.81 -1.01
N ARG A 73 -2.19 -19.00 -1.69
CA ARG A 73 -2.05 -18.71 -3.13
C ARG A 73 -1.93 -19.99 -3.91
N GLN A 74 -2.73 -20.10 -4.97
CA GLN A 74 -2.53 -21.12 -5.99
C GLN A 74 -1.28 -20.75 -6.79
N LEU A 75 -0.24 -21.57 -6.69
CA LEU A 75 0.97 -21.42 -7.50
C LEU A 75 0.66 -21.76 -8.96
N SER A 76 1.33 -21.08 -9.89
CA SER A 76 1.28 -21.51 -11.29
C SER A 76 1.88 -22.91 -11.39
N LEU A 77 1.38 -23.71 -12.35
CA LEU A 77 2.05 -24.94 -12.78
C LEU A 77 3.50 -24.68 -13.23
N LEU A 78 3.81 -23.44 -13.61
CA LEU A 78 5.15 -22.99 -14.01
C LEU A 78 6.03 -22.52 -12.83
N ASP A 79 5.46 -22.37 -11.63
CA ASP A 79 6.18 -21.91 -10.43
C ASP A 79 6.65 -23.07 -9.53
N LEU A 80 6.43 -24.33 -9.95
CA LEU A 80 6.92 -25.50 -9.21
C LEU A 80 8.44 -25.62 -9.36
N PRO A 81 9.18 -25.88 -8.27
CA PRO A 81 10.57 -26.27 -8.39
C PRO A 81 10.68 -27.56 -9.23
N PRO A 82 11.76 -27.75 -10.01
CA PRO A 82 11.99 -28.97 -10.77
C PRO A 82 12.05 -30.22 -9.88
#